data_AF-W4MAJ6-F1
#
_entry.id   AF-W4MAJ6-F1
#
_cell.length_a   1.000
_cell.length_b   1.000
_cell.length_c   1.000
_cell.angle_alpha   90.00
_cell.angle_beta   90.00
_cell.angle_gamma   90.00
#
_symmetry.space_group_name_H-M   'P 1'
#
loop_
_entity.id
_entity.type
_entity.pdbx_description
1 polymer ?
#
loop_
_entity_poly.entity_id
_entity_poly.type
_entity_poly.pdbx_seq_one_letter_code
_entity_poly.pdbx_strand_id
1 'polypeptide(L)'
;MSTEHIKADLHRLVEALPAHELQAAQRFLAYLYERGSDPVLRALMEAPVDDEPETLEEQAAVQEAREQLVRSETIPDADFWKRFEHEP
;
A
#
# COMPACT_ATOMS: atom_id res chain seq x y z
N MET A 1 21.58 -27.46 0.71
CA MET A 1 22.12 -26.70 1.86
C MET A 1 21.07 -26.68 2.96
N SER A 2 21.46 -26.77 4.23
CA SER A 2 20.53 -26.58 5.36
C SER A 2 20.16 -25.09 5.49
N THR A 3 18.95 -24.79 5.94
CA THR A 3 18.46 -23.42 6.19
C THR A 3 19.39 -22.64 7.12
N GLU A 4 19.97 -23.32 8.12
CA GLU A 4 20.91 -22.72 9.06
C GLU A 4 22.22 -22.29 8.39
N HIS A 5 22.66 -23.01 7.35
CA HIS A 5 23.83 -22.62 6.57
C HIS A 5 23.56 -21.36 5.74
N ILE A 6 22.36 -21.26 5.14
CA ILE A 6 21.94 -20.07 4.36
C ILE A 6 21.86 -18.83 5.26
N LYS A 7 21.29 -18.94 6.47
CA LYS A 7 21.25 -17.82 7.43
C LYS A 7 22.65 -17.36 7.83
N ALA A 8 23.54 -18.30 8.15
CA ALA A 8 24.92 -17.97 8.51
C ALA A 8 25.66 -17.25 7.38
N ASP A 9 25.43 -17.66 6.13
CA ASP A 9 26.00 -17.01 4.95
C ASP A 9 25.44 -15.59 4.76
N LEU A 10 24.13 -15.40 4.95
CA LEU A 10 23.49 -14.09 4.85
C LEU A 10 24.01 -13.11 5.92
N HIS A 11 24.16 -13.56 7.17
CA HIS A 11 24.76 -12.75 8.22
C HIS A 11 26.18 -12.32 7.86
N ARG A 12 27.02 -13.24 7.36
CA ARG A 12 28.39 -12.90 6.93
C ARG A 12 28.42 -11.88 5.78
N LEU A 13 27.48 -11.96 4.84
CA LEU A 13 27.37 -10.99 3.76
C LEU A 13 27.02 -9.59 4.28
N VAL A 14 26.03 -9.50 5.18
CA VAL A 14 25.63 -8.20 5.77
C VAL A 14 26.78 -7.56 6.55
N GLU A 15 27.53 -8.34 7.32
CA GLU A 15 28.71 -7.86 8.07
C GLU A 15 29.85 -7.38 7.15
N ALA A 16 29.97 -7.94 5.94
CA ALA A 16 31.02 -7.60 5.00
C ALA A 16 30.67 -6.42 4.06
N LEU A 17 29.43 -5.92 4.09
CA LEU A 17 29.00 -4.84 3.20
C LEU A 17 29.70 -3.52 3.53
N PRO A 18 30.11 -2.74 2.51
CA PRO A 18 30.60 -1.39 2.75
C PRO A 18 29.46 -0.50 3.27
N ALA A 19 29.80 0.46 4.14
CA ALA A 19 28.81 1.25 4.87
C ALA A 19 27.77 1.98 3.98
N HIS A 20 28.16 2.37 2.76
CA HIS A 20 27.25 3.05 1.82
C HIS A 20 26.17 2.12 1.25
N GLU A 21 26.37 0.80 1.27
CA GLU A 21 25.41 -0.20 0.79
C GLU A 21 24.44 -0.67 1.88
N LEU A 22 24.74 -0.42 3.17
CA LEU A 22 23.92 -0.91 4.28
C LEU A 22 22.47 -0.44 4.20
N GLN A 23 22.24 0.81 3.78
CA GLN A 23 20.88 1.35 3.65
C GLN A 23 20.09 0.67 2.51
N ALA A 24 20.77 0.27 1.43
CA ALA A 24 20.13 -0.47 0.34
C ALA A 24 19.81 -1.90 0.77
N ALA A 25 20.77 -2.58 1.41
CA ALA A 25 20.60 -3.93 1.93
C ALA A 25 19.48 -4.02 2.99
N GLN A 26 19.42 -3.06 3.92
CA GLN A 26 18.35 -2.99 4.92
C GLN A 26 16.97 -2.89 4.26
N ARG A 27 16.80 -1.99 3.29
CA ARG A 27 15.54 -1.82 2.56
C ARG A 27 15.12 -3.09 1.82
N PHE A 28 16.08 -3.75 1.18
CA PHE A 28 15.79 -4.98 0.44
C PHE A 28 15.40 -6.14 1.37
N LEU A 29 16.10 -6.33 2.49
CA LEU A 29 15.78 -7.38 3.47
C LEU A 29 14.43 -7.11 4.15
N ALA A 30 14.11 -5.85 4.46
CA ALA A 30 12.80 -5.46 4.97
C ALA A 30 11.68 -5.77 3.96
N TYR A 31 11.88 -5.42 2.69
CA TYR A 31 10.95 -5.78 1.62
C TYR A 31 10.73 -7.30 1.50
N LEU A 32 11.79 -8.11 1.57
CA LEU A 32 11.66 -9.58 1.54
C LEU A 32 10.89 -10.11 2.75
N TYR A 33 11.11 -9.52 3.93
CA TYR A 33 10.36 -9.86 5.13
C TYR A 33 8.88 -9.52 4.96
N GLU A 34 8.55 -8.27 4.64
CA GLU A 34 7.19 -7.78 4.48
C GLU A 34 6.39 -8.54 3.41
N ARG A 35 6.99 -8.74 2.22
CA ARG A 35 6.37 -9.52 1.12
C ARG A 35 6.15 -10.98 1.50
N GLY A 36 7.02 -11.55 2.34
CA GLY A 36 6.94 -12.93 2.79
C GLY A 36 5.99 -13.15 3.96
N SER A 37 5.78 -12.14 4.82
CA SER A 37 5.06 -12.27 6.09
C SER A 37 3.62 -11.79 6.05
N ASP A 38 3.29 -10.81 5.21
CA ASP A 38 1.93 -10.23 5.16
C ASP A 38 1.22 -10.60 3.83
N PRO A 39 0.27 -11.56 3.88
CA PRO A 39 -0.47 -11.97 2.69
C PRO A 39 -1.41 -10.88 2.15
N VAL A 40 -1.87 -9.94 2.98
CA VAL A 40 -2.74 -8.82 2.56
C VAL A 40 -1.90 -7.78 1.82
N LEU A 41 -0.76 -7.38 2.39
CA LEU A 41 0.16 -6.46 1.73
C LEU A 41 0.65 -7.00 0.38
N ARG A 42 0.95 -8.30 0.31
CA ARG A 42 1.30 -8.96 -0.95
C ARG A 42 0.16 -8.90 -1.96
N ALA A 43 -1.07 -9.19 -1.55
CA ALA A 43 -2.23 -9.12 -2.44
C ALA A 43 -2.45 -7.71 -2.98
N LEU A 44 -2.24 -6.67 -2.17
CA LEU A 44 -2.33 -5.28 -2.60
C LEU A 44 -1.19 -4.88 -3.56
N MET A 45 0.04 -5.28 -3.29
CA MET A 45 1.19 -4.98 -4.18
C MET A 45 1.10 -5.69 -5.54
N GLU A 46 0.48 -6.87 -5.57
CA GLU A 46 0.34 -7.69 -6.77
C GLU A 46 -1.02 -7.50 -7.45
N ALA A 47 -1.90 -6.65 -6.90
CA ALA A 47 -3.19 -6.36 -7.49
C ALA A 47 -3.02 -5.72 -8.87
N PRO A 48 -3.78 -6.18 -9.90
CA PRO A 48 -3.81 -5.48 -11.17
C PRO A 48 -4.40 -4.07 -10.99
N VAL A 49 -4.11 -3.19 -11.96
CA VAL A 49 -4.82 -1.90 -12.04
C VAL A 49 -6.31 -2.20 -12.23
N ASP A 50 -7.15 -1.46 -11.51
CA ASP A 50 -8.60 -1.55 -11.66
C ASP A 50 -9.03 -0.82 -12.93
N ASP A 51 -9.13 -1.58 -14.02
CA ASP A 51 -9.57 -1.14 -15.34
C ASP A 51 -10.92 -1.81 -15.73
N GLU A 52 -11.68 -2.31 -14.75
CA GLU A 52 -12.99 -2.90 -15.01
C GLU A 52 -13.99 -1.80 -15.43
N PRO A 53 -14.89 -2.07 -16.39
CA PRO A 53 -15.90 -1.09 -16.76
C PRO A 53 -16.87 -0.87 -15.59
N GLU A 54 -17.16 0.40 -15.27
CA GLU A 54 -18.16 0.74 -14.25
C GLU A 54 -19.50 0.05 -14.56
N THR A 55 -20.12 -0.51 -13.53
CA THR A 55 -21.49 -1.01 -13.60
C THR A 55 -22.48 0.14 -13.78
N LEU A 56 -23.71 -0.18 -14.20
CA LEU A 56 -24.76 0.84 -14.36
C LEU A 56 -25.10 1.56 -13.05
N GLU A 57 -25.00 0.87 -11.92
CA GLU A 57 -25.25 1.44 -10.60
C GLU A 57 -24.14 2.43 -10.21
N GLU A 58 -22.88 2.05 -10.42
CA GLU A 58 -21.73 2.93 -10.17
C GLU A 58 -21.77 4.17 -11.07
N GLN A 59 -22.05 4.00 -12.36
CA GLN A 59 -22.22 5.11 -13.28
C GLN A 59 -23.33 6.06 -12.82
N ALA A 60 -24.47 5.52 -12.35
CA ALA A 60 -25.56 6.34 -11.83
C ALA A 60 -25.15 7.11 -10.56
N ALA A 61 -24.44 6.47 -9.64
CA ALA A 61 -23.94 7.10 -8.42
C ALA A 61 -22.92 8.22 -8.71
N VAL A 62 -22.01 8.01 -9.67
CA VAL A 62 -21.06 9.03 -10.13
C VAL A 62 -21.80 10.21 -10.76
N GLN A 63 -22.83 9.94 -11.58
CA GLN A 63 -23.64 11.00 -12.18
C GLN A 63 -24.41 11.80 -11.13
N GLU A 64 -25.00 11.13 -10.14
CA GLU A 64 -25.65 11.81 -9.02
C GLU A 64 -24.67 12.71 -8.26
N ALA A 65 -23.48 12.22 -7.92
CA ALA A 65 -22.45 13.02 -7.24
C ALA A 65 -22.04 14.25 -8.07
N ARG A 66 -21.93 14.12 -9.39
CA ARG A 66 -21.66 15.26 -10.30
C ARG A 66 -22.79 16.28 -10.28
N GLU A 67 -24.04 15.85 -10.22
CA GLU A 67 -25.20 16.76 -10.10
C GLU A 67 -25.22 17.48 -8.75
N GLN A 68 -24.94 16.77 -7.65
CA GLN A 68 -24.81 17.35 -6.31
C GLN A 68 -23.72 18.44 -6.27
N LEU A 69 -22.58 18.20 -6.94
CA LEU A 69 -21.52 19.19 -7.08
C LEU A 69 -22.01 20.46 -7.80
N VAL A 70 -22.78 20.33 -8.88
CA VAL A 70 -23.37 21.47 -9.60
C VAL A 70 -24.35 22.24 -8.71
N ARG A 71 -25.12 21.54 -7.86
CA ARG A 71 -26.03 22.14 -6.88
C ARG A 71 -25.31 22.69 -5.63
N SER A 72 -23.99 22.59 -5.55
CA SER A 72 -23.19 22.96 -4.37
C SER A 72 -23.60 22.22 -3.08
N GLU A 73 -24.06 20.99 -3.23
CA GLU A 73 -24.44 20.08 -2.13
C GLU A 73 -23.22 19.30 -1.56
N THR A 74 -22.04 19.89 -1.66
CA THR A 74 -20.79 19.33 -1.12
C THR A 74 -20.55 19.79 0.31
N ILE A 75 -19.79 19.02 1.09
CA ILE A 75 -19.26 19.47 2.37
C ILE A 75 -17.75 19.69 2.29
N PRO A 76 -17.18 20.67 3.02
CA PRO A 76 -15.73 20.80 3.16
C PRO A 76 -15.12 19.56 3.81
N ASP A 77 -13.91 19.20 3.39
CA ASP A 77 -13.17 18.05 3.92
C ASP A 77 -13.05 18.08 5.46
N ALA A 78 -12.74 19.25 6.03
CA ALA A 78 -12.66 19.42 7.49
C ALA A 78 -13.99 19.13 8.22
N ASP A 79 -15.14 19.32 7.56
CA ASP A 79 -16.45 19.04 8.15
C ASP A 79 -16.88 17.58 7.93
N PHE A 80 -16.40 16.93 6.85
CA PHE A 80 -16.54 15.49 6.64
C PHE A 80 -15.91 14.71 7.80
N TRP A 81 -14.64 15.01 8.14
CA TRP A 81 -13.91 14.32 9.20
C TRP A 81 -14.55 14.49 10.59
N LYS A 82 -15.00 15.71 10.93
CA LYS A 82 -15.75 15.96 12.17
C LYS A 82 -17.02 15.13 12.28
N ARG A 83 -17.72 14.92 11.17
CA ARG A 83 -18.99 14.17 11.13
C ARG A 83 -18.80 12.69 11.45
N PHE A 84 -17.65 12.11 11.12
CA PHE A 84 -17.35 10.69 11.32
C PHE A 84 -16.46 10.43 12.56
N GLU A 85 -16.35 11.40 13.47
CA GLU A 85 -15.57 11.28 14.72
C GLU A 85 -14.10 10.89 14.52
N HIS A 86 -13.56 11.12 13.32
CA HIS A 86 -12.17 10.93 12.98
C HIS A 86 -11.51 12.31 12.83
N GLU A 87 -10.63 12.68 13.76
CA GLU A 87 -9.65 13.74 13.49
C GLU A 87 -8.49 13.14 12.68
N PRO A 88 -8.01 13.82 11.62
CA PRO A 88 -6.86 13.38 10.84
C PRO A 88 -5.58 13.29 11.69
#